data_AF-A0A519NAH5-F1
#
_entry.id   AF-A0A519NAH5-F1
#
_cell.length_a   1.000
_cell.length_b   1.000
_cell.length_c   1.000
_cell.angle_alpha   90.00
_cell.angle_beta   90.00
_cell.angle_gamma   90.00
#
_symmetry.space_group_name_H-M   'P 1'
#
loop_
_entity.id
_entity.type
_entity.pdbx_description
1 polymer ?
#
loop_
_entity_poly.entity_id
_entity_poly.type
_entity_poly.pdbx_seq_one_letter_code
_entity_poly.pdbx_strand_id
1 'polypeptide(L)'
;MDISKYTGQQGVCEVQNKERFIAKVIDYSFDGTTHHFSFKSPLPVRELNNGGWTIGFGHTVFGQDFDFSTSNVKIEGDAIEFIEVRRELTVKLNFEKKAVGEKTLAYINKLTGV
;
A
#
# COMPACT_ATOMS: atom_id res chain seq x y z
N MET A 1 8.68 9.69 -15.73
CA MET A 1 9.02 9.42 -14.32
C MET A 1 9.20 7.92 -14.19
N ASP A 2 10.34 7.43 -13.73
CA ASP A 2 10.61 5.99 -13.67
C ASP A 2 10.22 5.41 -12.30
N ILE A 3 9.06 4.75 -12.29
CA ILE A 3 8.48 4.07 -11.13
C ILE A 3 8.87 2.59 -11.13
N SER A 4 9.36 2.06 -12.26
CA SER A 4 9.67 0.63 -12.41
C SER A 4 10.75 0.17 -11.42
N LYS A 5 11.63 1.08 -10.98
CA LYS A 5 12.66 0.85 -9.95
C LYS A 5 12.12 0.32 -8.61
N TYR A 6 10.84 0.58 -8.29
CA TYR A 6 10.24 0.13 -7.04
C TYR A 6 9.72 -1.31 -7.13
N THR A 7 9.65 -1.90 -8.33
CA THR A 7 9.28 -3.31 -8.53
C THR A 7 10.22 -4.22 -7.76
N GLY A 8 9.64 -5.15 -7.00
CA GLY A 8 10.38 -6.06 -6.13
C GLY A 8 10.74 -5.48 -4.76
N GLN A 9 10.57 -4.17 -4.53
CA GLN A 9 10.87 -3.55 -3.24
C GLN A 9 9.70 -3.69 -2.26
N GLN A 10 10.04 -3.76 -0.97
CA GLN A 10 9.09 -3.66 0.13
C GLN A 10 9.01 -2.23 0.62
N GLY A 11 7.80 -1.77 0.88
CA GLY A 11 7.52 -0.47 1.46
C GLY A 11 6.42 -0.56 2.52
N VAL A 12 6.31 0.48 3.32
CA VAL A 12 5.13 0.71 4.17
C VAL A 12 4.07 1.37 3.30
N CYS A 13 3.00 0.65 3.03
CA CYS A 13 1.81 1.16 2.36
C CYS A 13 0.88 1.79 3.39
N GLU A 14 0.46 3.02 3.14
CA GLU A 14 -0.52 3.77 3.89
C GLU A 14 -1.72 4.11 3.01
N VAL A 15 -2.91 3.80 3.48
CA VAL A 15 -4.17 4.06 2.74
C VAL A 15 -5.04 5.00 3.57
N GLN A 16 -5.42 6.13 2.97
CA GLN A 16 -6.24 7.21 3.55
C GLN A 16 -5.80 7.69 4.95
N ASN A 17 -4.50 7.64 5.27
CA ASN A 17 -3.97 7.92 6.61
C ASN A 17 -4.58 7.08 7.74
N LYS A 18 -5.23 5.96 7.41
CA LYS A 18 -5.95 5.09 8.35
C LYS A 18 -5.29 3.73 8.48
N GLU A 19 -4.92 3.15 7.35
CA GLU A 19 -4.29 1.82 7.30
C GLU A 19 -2.80 1.96 7.01
N ARG A 20 -1.98 1.18 7.71
CA ARG A 20 -0.54 1.07 7.47
C ARG A 20 -0.13 -0.40 7.51
N PHE A 21 0.39 -0.92 6.41
CA PHE A 21 0.83 -2.31 6.29
C PHE A 21 2.10 -2.41 5.44
N ILE A 22 2.79 -3.54 5.52
CA ILE A 22 3.94 -3.82 4.64
C ILE A 22 3.42 -4.30 3.29
N ALA A 23 3.90 -3.73 2.20
CA ALA A 23 3.55 -4.15 0.85
C ALA A 23 4.82 -4.30 0.01
N LYS A 24 4.87 -5.33 -0.84
CA LYS A 24 5.87 -5.50 -1.88
C LYS A 24 5.26 -5.12 -3.22
N VAL A 25 5.90 -4.26 -4.01
CA VAL A 25 5.48 -4.05 -5.41
C VAL A 25 5.82 -5.31 -6.19
N ILE A 26 4.82 -5.99 -6.73
CA ILE A 26 5.02 -7.21 -7.53
C ILE A 26 5.06 -6.90 -9.02
N ASP A 27 4.30 -5.89 -9.46
CA ASP A 27 4.26 -5.48 -10.86
C ASP A 27 3.92 -3.99 -10.98
N TYR A 28 4.38 -3.38 -12.06
CA TYR A 28 4.07 -2.01 -12.44
C TYR A 28 3.98 -1.89 -13.97
N SER A 29 2.93 -1.24 -14.46
CA SER A 29 2.79 -0.90 -15.87
C SER A 29 2.21 0.50 -16.06
N PHE A 30 2.44 1.07 -17.24
CA PHE A 30 1.90 2.36 -17.65
C PHE A 30 1.41 2.26 -19.09
N ASP A 31 0.12 2.53 -19.32
CA ASP A 31 -0.51 2.40 -20.64
C ASP A 31 -0.43 3.67 -21.51
N GLY A 32 0.25 4.72 -21.03
CA GLY A 32 0.30 6.05 -21.64
C GLY A 32 -0.58 7.08 -20.91
N THR A 33 -1.52 6.63 -20.08
CA THR A 33 -2.45 7.48 -19.32
C THR A 33 -2.58 7.08 -17.85
N THR A 34 -2.54 5.78 -17.57
CA THR A 34 -2.82 5.21 -16.26
C THR A 34 -1.62 4.39 -15.80
N HIS A 35 -1.20 4.65 -14.57
CA HIS A 35 -0.25 3.84 -13.84
C HIS A 35 -1.01 2.72 -13.14
N HIS A 36 -0.60 1.48 -13.38
CA HIS A 36 -1.11 0.31 -12.69
C HIS A 36 -0.04 -0.25 -11.78
N PHE A 37 -0.41 -0.48 -10.54
CA PHE A 37 0.45 -1.04 -9.53
C PHE A 37 -0.19 -2.27 -8.94
N SER A 38 0.58 -3.36 -8.91
CA SER A 38 0.19 -4.58 -8.23
C SER A 38 1.11 -4.77 -7.03
N PHE A 39 0.54 -5.10 -5.89
CA PHE A 39 1.22 -5.25 -4.61
C PHE A 39 0.91 -6.57 -3.95
N LYS A 40 1.80 -7.00 -3.08
CA LYS A 40 1.63 -8.14 -2.20
C LYS A 40 2.03 -7.82 -0.77
N SER A 41 1.12 -7.94 0.18
CA SER A 41 1.48 -7.93 1.59
C SER A 41 2.09 -9.27 1.99
N PRO A 42 3.31 -9.30 2.56
CA PRO A 42 3.87 -10.52 3.15
C PRO A 42 3.15 -10.93 4.44
N LEU A 43 2.31 -10.05 5.00
CA LEU A 43 1.66 -10.22 6.30
C LEU A 43 0.14 -10.10 6.13
N PRO A 44 -0.67 -10.83 6.91
CA PRO A 44 -2.11 -10.60 6.96
C PRO A 44 -2.44 -9.13 7.20
N VAL A 45 -3.18 -8.51 6.27
CA VAL A 45 -3.74 -7.17 6.46
C VAL A 45 -5.09 -7.36 7.17
N ARG A 46 -5.21 -6.83 8.39
CA ARG A 46 -6.45 -6.92 9.17
C ARG A 46 -7.48 -5.97 8.56
N GLU A 47 -8.73 -6.42 8.40
CA GLU A 47 -9.86 -5.51 8.22
C GLU A 47 -9.89 -4.50 9.38
N LEU A 48 -9.79 -3.21 9.08
CA LEU A 48 -10.08 -2.19 10.07
C LEU A 48 -11.59 -1.99 10.17
N ASN A 49 -12.21 -2.67 11.13
CA ASN A 49 -13.43 -2.15 11.75
C ASN A 49 -13.03 -1.05 12.73
N ASN A 50 -13.23 0.23 12.34
CA ASN A 50 -13.11 1.36 13.25
C ASN A 50 -14.42 2.18 13.21
N GLY A 51 -15.11 2.23 14.34
CA GLY A 51 -16.49 2.74 14.48
C GLY A 51 -16.69 4.12 13.87
N GLY A 52 -17.68 4.21 12.96
CA GLY A 52 -18.18 5.46 12.39
C GLY A 52 -18.29 5.47 10.86
N TRP A 53 -17.57 4.58 10.17
CA TRP A 53 -17.68 4.41 8.72
C TRP A 53 -17.82 2.93 8.40
N THR A 54 -19.05 2.50 8.11
CA THR A 54 -19.28 1.21 7.47
C THR A 54 -18.87 1.38 6.01
N ILE A 55 -17.66 0.95 5.65
CA ILE A 55 -17.41 0.60 4.25
C ILE A 55 -18.37 -0.55 4.00
N GLY A 56 -19.43 -0.30 3.23
CA GLY A 56 -20.44 -1.30 2.94
C GLY A 56 -19.77 -2.60 2.50
N PHE A 57 -20.12 -3.70 3.18
CA PHE A 57 -19.68 -5.04 2.81
C PHE A 57 -19.96 -5.25 1.32
N GLY A 58 -18.90 -5.33 0.52
CA GLY A 58 -18.99 -5.38 -0.93
C GLY A 58 -17.67 -5.53 -1.67
N HIS A 59 -16.67 -4.65 -1.50
CA HIS A 59 -15.65 -4.54 -2.56
C HIS A 59 -14.18 -4.30 -2.23
N THR A 60 -13.74 -4.16 -0.97
CA THR A 60 -12.28 -4.15 -0.71
C THR A 60 -11.92 -4.82 0.60
N VAL A 61 -11.87 -6.15 0.57
CA VAL A 61 -10.96 -6.90 1.44
C VAL A 61 -9.58 -6.71 0.83
N PHE A 62 -8.67 -6.08 1.57
CA PHE A 62 -7.27 -6.13 1.21
C PHE A 62 -6.81 -7.59 1.47
N GLY A 63 -6.78 -8.40 0.39
CA GLY A 63 -6.22 -9.76 0.39
C GLY A 63 -4.70 -9.79 0.61
N GLN A 64 -4.03 -10.89 0.27
CA GLN A 64 -2.56 -10.84 0.24
C GLN A 64 -2.07 -9.92 -0.89
N ASP A 65 -2.87 -9.79 -1.95
CA ASP A 65 -2.52 -9.07 -3.17
C ASP A 65 -3.48 -7.89 -3.39
N PHE A 66 -2.96 -6.77 -3.94
CA PHE A 66 -3.70 -5.53 -4.15
C PHE A 66 -3.37 -4.91 -5.49
N ASP A 67 -4.37 -4.37 -6.16
CA ASP A 67 -4.20 -3.61 -7.38
C ASP A 67 -4.69 -2.18 -7.20
N PHE A 68 -3.85 -1.23 -7.58
CA PHE A 68 -4.18 0.19 -7.63
C PHE A 68 -3.93 0.74 -9.01
N SER A 69 -4.84 1.60 -9.47
CA SER A 69 -4.70 2.32 -10.72
C SER A 69 -4.78 3.82 -10.43
N THR A 70 -3.96 4.62 -11.09
CA THR A 70 -3.95 6.07 -10.89
C THR A 70 -3.51 6.82 -12.15
N SER A 71 -4.09 7.98 -12.40
CA SER A 71 -3.68 8.87 -13.48
C SER A 71 -2.52 9.80 -13.09
N ASN A 72 -2.21 9.91 -11.79
CA ASN A 72 -1.23 10.85 -11.27
C ASN A 72 -0.42 10.25 -10.13
N VAL A 73 0.91 10.33 -10.27
CA VAL A 73 1.84 9.84 -9.26
C VAL A 73 2.77 10.97 -8.84
N LYS A 74 2.93 11.15 -7.53
CA LYS A 74 3.92 12.03 -6.93
C LYS A 74 5.03 11.18 -6.33
N ILE A 75 6.28 11.55 -6.61
CA ILE A 75 7.46 10.95 -5.95
C ILE A 75 8.10 11.99 -5.07
N GLU A 76 8.32 11.64 -3.80
CA GLU A 76 9.04 12.45 -2.82
C GLU A 76 10.11 11.59 -2.17
N GLY A 77 11.35 11.71 -2.63
CA GLY A 77 12.46 10.87 -2.17
C GLY A 77 12.20 9.39 -2.46
N ASP A 78 12.18 8.57 -1.41
CA ASP A 78 11.87 7.14 -1.45
C ASP A 78 10.39 6.84 -1.19
N ALA A 79 9.51 7.82 -1.36
CA ALA A 79 8.07 7.64 -1.26
C ALA A 79 7.35 7.90 -2.59
N ILE A 80 6.28 7.13 -2.80
CA ILE A 80 5.30 7.33 -3.87
C ILE A 80 3.98 7.70 -3.21
N GLU A 81 3.29 8.70 -3.73
CA GLU A 81 1.95 9.08 -3.30
C GLU A 81 1.05 9.26 -4.52
N PHE A 82 -0.17 8.73 -4.45
CA PHE A 82 -1.15 8.84 -5.52
C PHE A 82 -2.59 8.73 -5.00
N ILE A 83 -3.55 9.09 -5.85
CA ILE A 83 -4.99 8.88 -5.60
C ILE A 83 -5.46 7.78 -6.54
N GLU A 84 -6.04 6.73 -5.98
CA GLU A 84 -6.56 5.59 -6.73
C GLU A 84 -7.86 5.96 -7.45
N VAL A 85 -7.98 5.66 -8.75
CA VAL A 85 -9.08 6.16 -9.58
C VAL A 85 -10.45 5.54 -9.29
N ARG A 86 -10.53 4.29 -8.82
CA ARG A 86 -11.82 3.60 -8.64
C ARG A 86 -12.49 3.91 -7.30
N ARG A 87 -11.70 4.11 -6.25
CA ARG A 87 -12.13 4.21 -4.86
C ARG A 87 -11.77 5.56 -4.24
N GLU A 88 -11.05 6.41 -4.96
CA GLU A 88 -10.60 7.73 -4.52
C GLU A 88 -9.80 7.66 -3.21
N LEU A 89 -8.97 6.61 -3.08
CA LEU A 89 -8.13 6.40 -1.92
C LEU A 89 -6.78 7.09 -2.15
N THR A 90 -6.39 7.96 -1.22
CA THR A 90 -4.99 8.39 -1.13
C THR A 90 -4.14 7.21 -0.67
N VAL A 91 -3.18 6.81 -1.50
CA VAL A 91 -2.24 5.74 -1.21
C VAL A 91 -0.84 6.31 -1.17
N LYS A 92 -0.11 6.01 -0.11
CA LYS A 92 1.29 6.39 0.06
C LYS A 92 2.13 5.16 0.32
N LEU A 93 3.24 5.02 -0.40
CA LEU A 93 4.18 3.93 -0.26
C LEU A 93 5.53 4.52 0.12
N ASN A 94 6.02 4.19 1.30
CA ASN A 94 7.35 4.60 1.76
C ASN A 94 8.31 3.40 1.71
N PHE A 95 9.35 3.49 0.90
CA PHE A 95 10.36 2.45 0.69
C PHE A 95 11.60 2.61 1.58
N GLU A 96 11.60 3.55 2.53
CA GLU A 96 12.69 3.71 3.49
C GLU A 96 12.89 2.43 4.32
N LYS A 97 14.09 1.85 4.23
CA LYS A 97 14.44 0.59 4.92
C LYS A 97 14.16 0.63 6.42
N LYS A 98 14.40 1.77 7.06
CA LYS A 98 14.14 1.97 8.49
C LYS A 98 12.65 1.85 8.81
N ALA A 99 11.79 2.54 8.06
CA ALA A 99 10.34 2.50 8.23
C ALA A 99 9.78 1.08 8.02
N VAL A 100 10.28 0.38 6.99
CA VAL A 100 9.92 -1.03 6.72
C VAL A 100 10.32 -1.95 7.87
N GLY A 101 11.56 -1.81 8.37
CA GLY A 101 12.07 -2.60 9.50
C GLY A 101 11.26 -2.38 10.78
N GLU A 102 11.01 -1.12 11.16
CA GLU A 102 10.22 -0.77 12.35
C GLU A 102 8.79 -1.32 12.27
N LYS A 103 8.14 -1.23 11.10
CA LYS A 103 6.78 -1.76 10.93
C LYS A 103 6.73 -3.28 10.93
N THR A 104 7.72 -3.94 10.33
CA THR A 104 7.84 -5.40 10.36
C THR A 104 8.02 -5.89 11.79
N LEU A 105 8.90 -5.27 12.57
CA LEU A 105 9.11 -5.59 13.99
C LEU A 105 7.87 -5.34 14.83
N ALA A 106 7.21 -4.20 14.66
CA ALA A 106 5.97 -3.90 15.39
C ALA A 106 4.87 -4.94 15.11
N TYR A 107 4.79 -5.45 13.87
CA TYR A 107 3.86 -6.52 13.53
C TYR A 107 4.25 -7.85 14.17
N ILE A 108 5.54 -8.23 14.13
CA ILE A 108 6.04 -9.44 14.79
C ILE A 108 5.73 -9.40 16.28
N ASN A 109 6.06 -8.30 16.98
CA ASN A 109 5.78 -8.13 18.41
C ASN A 109 4.29 -8.30 18.72
N LYS A 110 3.41 -7.74 17.89
CA LYS A 110 1.95 -7.89 18.03
C LYS A 110 1.48 -9.34 17.87
N LEU A 111 2.14 -10.12 17.02
CA LEU A 111 1.83 -11.55 16.86
C LEU A 111 2.40 -12.40 18.00
N THR A 112 3.59 -12.06 18.50
CA THR A 112 4.30 -12.85 19.51
C THR A 112 3.90 -12.48 20.94
N GLY A 113 3.16 -11.38 21.15
CA GLY A 113 2.73 -10.93 22.47
C GLY A 113 3.87 -10.41 23.34
N VAL A 114 4.95 -9.92 22.71
CA VAL A 114 6.14 -9.35 23.36
C VAL A 114 6.11 -7.84 23.28
#